data_AF-A0AAV7RFK0-F1
#
_entry.id   AF-A0AAV7RFK0-F1
#
_cell.length_a   1.000
_cell.length_b   1.000
_cell.length_c   1.000
_cell.angle_alpha   90.00
_cell.angle_beta   90.00
_cell.angle_gamma   90.00
#
_symmetry.space_group_name_H-M   'P 1'
#
loop_
_entity.id
_entity.type
_entity.pdbx_description
1 polymer ?
#
loop_
_entity_poly.entity_id
_entity_poly.type
_entity_poly.pdbx_seq_one_letter_code
_entity_poly.pdbx_strand_id
1 'polypeptide(L)'
;MHEVQLAHLTDRVQRVEYRVEDVEGRSQRNKVCIIGLPERAEGADMVTFLEPWLKSLLGEQQFTPFFGLERAQRGPAKLPASGRPPRPGVAKLLHYKDRDILLQRVREAGPFEVENSRVNMFPGYTVEVQAKGGGSYLEVKRLLREEGICYALLFPSKLKIMWEGRTHFCQTLRKHDLA
;
A
#
# COMPACT_ATOMS: atom_id res chain seq x y z
N MET A 1 -25.86 23.96 26.84
CA MET A 1 -26.66 23.23 25.82
C MET A 1 -25.88 23.05 24.52
N HIS A 2 -25.29 24.11 23.97
CA HIS A 2 -24.49 24.04 22.73
C HIS A 2 -23.21 23.21 22.82
N GLU A 3 -22.49 23.23 23.95
CA GLU A 3 -21.28 22.41 24.13
C GLU A 3 -21.58 20.90 24.13
N VAL A 4 -22.70 20.49 24.73
CA VAL A 4 -23.14 19.08 24.74
C VAL A 4 -23.50 18.62 23.33
N GLN A 5 -24.17 19.49 22.56
CA GLN A 5 -24.48 19.21 21.15
C GLN A 5 -23.22 19.13 20.29
N LEU A 6 -22.24 20.02 20.51
CA LEU A 6 -20.96 19.99 19.81
C LEU A 6 -20.19 18.71 20.11
N ALA A 7 -20.05 18.34 21.38
CA ALA A 7 -19.37 17.10 21.78
C ALA A 7 -20.02 15.85 21.17
N HIS A 8 -21.36 15.79 21.18
CA HIS A 8 -22.11 14.69 20.56
C HIS A 8 -21.93 14.64 19.03
N LEU A 9 -21.89 15.79 18.36
CA LEU A 9 -21.62 15.84 16.92
C LEU A 9 -20.18 15.41 16.60
N THR A 10 -19.20 15.85 17.38
CA THR A 10 -17.80 15.43 17.22
C THR A 10 -17.64 13.93 17.37
N ASP A 11 -18.23 13.31 18.40
CA ASP A 11 -18.21 11.85 18.58
C ASP A 11 -18.84 11.12 17.38
N ARG A 12 -19.99 11.61 16.90
CA ARG A 12 -20.65 11.03 15.73
C ARG A 12 -19.81 11.11 14.46
N VAL A 13 -19.15 12.25 14.21
CA VAL A 13 -18.26 12.43 13.06
C VAL A 13 -17.09 11.46 13.15
N GLN A 14 -16.40 11.41 14.30
CA GLN A 14 -15.28 10.49 14.51
C GLN A 14 -15.68 9.02 14.30
N ARG A 15 -16.86 8.62 14.78
CA ARG A 15 -17.37 7.26 14.59
C ARG A 15 -17.68 6.95 13.13
N VAL A 16 -18.20 7.93 12.38
CA VAL A 16 -18.46 7.77 10.94
C VAL A 16 -17.16 7.67 10.17
N GLU A 17 -16.20 8.56 10.42
CA GLU A 17 -14.87 8.53 9.81
C GLU A 17 -14.18 7.18 10.02
N TYR A 18 -14.19 6.67 11.25
CA TYR A 18 -13.64 5.35 11.58
C TYR A 18 -14.30 4.22 10.77
N ARG A 19 -15.64 4.24 10.65
CA ARG A 19 -16.38 3.21 9.91
C ARG A 19 -16.13 3.29 8.41
N VAL A 20 -16.04 4.50 7.85
CA VAL A 20 -15.69 4.72 6.44
C VAL A 20 -14.31 4.16 6.17
N GLU A 21 -13.32 4.50 7.01
CA GLU A 21 -11.95 4.01 6.86
C GLU A 21 -11.86 2.47 6.97
N ASP A 22 -12.59 1.84 7.89
CA ASP A 22 -12.62 0.37 8.00
C ASP A 22 -13.22 -0.29 6.74
N VAL A 23 -14.32 0.27 6.20
CA VAL A 23 -14.95 -0.24 4.97
C VAL A 23 -14.04 -0.05 3.76
N GLU A 24 -13.46 1.13 3.59
CA GLU A 24 -12.51 1.39 2.51
C GLU A 24 -11.29 0.50 2.64
N GLY A 25 -10.70 0.40 3.83
CA GLY A 25 -9.56 -0.44 4.12
C GLY A 25 -9.82 -1.91 3.78
N ARG A 26 -10.99 -2.44 4.12
CA ARG A 26 -11.43 -3.80 3.71
C ARG A 26 -11.47 -3.96 2.19
N SER A 27 -11.97 -2.95 1.48
CA SER A 27 -12.02 -2.94 0.01
C SER A 27 -10.63 -2.89 -0.64
N GLN A 28 -9.62 -2.33 0.06
CA GLN A 28 -8.24 -2.29 -0.44
C GLN A 28 -7.43 -3.57 -0.18
N ARG A 29 -7.88 -4.50 0.68
CA ARG A 29 -7.06 -5.66 1.10
C ARG A 29 -6.55 -6.53 -0.04
N ASN A 30 -7.36 -6.72 -1.08
CA ASN A 30 -6.95 -7.55 -2.23
C ASN A 30 -6.25 -6.74 -3.33
N LYS A 31 -6.04 -5.44 -3.12
CA LYS A 31 -5.42 -4.57 -4.12
C LYS A 31 -3.91 -4.50 -3.95
N VAL A 32 -3.24 -4.34 -5.09
CA VAL A 32 -1.82 -4.15 -5.25
C VAL A 32 -1.59 -2.94 -6.13
N CYS A 33 -0.74 -2.03 -5.67
CA CYS A 33 -0.29 -0.87 -6.43
C CYS A 33 1.00 -1.22 -7.15
N ILE A 34 1.04 -1.01 -8.46
CA ILE A 34 2.17 -1.30 -9.34
C ILE A 34 2.76 0.05 -9.79
N ILE A 35 4.03 0.29 -9.48
CA ILE A 35 4.71 1.56 -9.74
C ILE A 35 5.86 1.32 -10.70
N GLY A 36 5.99 2.16 -11.74
CA GLY A 36 7.08 2.09 -12.70
C GLY A 36 6.86 1.17 -13.89
N LEU A 37 5.67 0.57 -14.03
CA LEU A 37 5.30 -0.18 -15.23
C LEU A 37 5.25 0.76 -16.45
N PRO A 38 6.09 0.56 -17.49
CA PRO A 38 6.13 1.42 -18.66
C PRO A 38 4.75 1.62 -19.27
N GLU A 39 4.42 2.85 -19.67
CA GLU A 39 3.12 3.12 -20.29
C GLU A 39 2.95 2.29 -21.56
N ARG A 40 1.77 1.67 -21.74
CA ARG A 40 1.40 0.83 -22.89
C ARG A 40 2.08 -0.53 -22.96
N ALA A 41 2.95 -0.90 -22.02
CA ALA A 41 3.50 -2.26 -21.94
C ALA A 41 2.39 -3.32 -21.77
N GLU A 42 1.27 -2.94 -21.14
CA GLU A 42 0.11 -3.80 -20.94
C GLU A 42 -0.73 -4.06 -22.21
N GLY A 43 -0.51 -3.31 -23.29
CA GLY A 43 -1.34 -3.40 -24.49
C GLY A 43 -2.78 -2.92 -24.25
N ALA A 44 -3.76 -3.71 -24.70
CA ALA A 44 -5.18 -3.33 -24.67
C ALA A 44 -5.88 -3.64 -23.34
N ASP A 45 -5.45 -4.69 -22.64
CA ASP A 45 -6.06 -5.11 -21.37
C ASP A 45 -5.00 -5.45 -20.32
N MET A 46 -5.10 -4.78 -19.18
CA MET A 46 -4.12 -4.89 -18.11
C MET A 46 -4.21 -6.23 -17.37
N VAL A 47 -5.38 -6.85 -17.31
CA VAL A 47 -5.55 -8.16 -16.65
C VAL A 47 -4.84 -9.24 -17.45
N THR A 48 -5.13 -9.31 -18.75
CA THR A 48 -4.55 -10.27 -19.70
C THR A 48 -3.03 -10.16 -19.78
N PHE A 49 -2.48 -8.95 -19.56
CA PHE A 49 -1.03 -8.76 -19.44
C PHE A 49 -0.49 -9.20 -18.07
N LEU A 50 -1.08 -8.73 -16.97
CA LEU A 50 -0.52 -8.92 -15.64
C LEU A 50 -0.57 -10.36 -15.16
N GLU A 51 -1.65 -11.10 -15.42
CA GLU A 51 -1.77 -12.48 -14.94
C GLU A 51 -0.61 -13.40 -15.40
N PRO A 52 -0.35 -13.56 -16.71
CA PRO A 52 0.76 -14.39 -17.17
C PRO A 52 2.11 -13.80 -16.78
N TRP A 53 2.24 -12.46 -16.77
CA TRP A 53 3.47 -11.80 -16.35
C TRP A 53 3.81 -12.12 -14.89
N LEU A 54 2.85 -12.02 -13.97
CA LEU A 54 3.05 -12.34 -12.55
C LEU A 54 3.37 -13.82 -12.32
N LYS A 55 2.70 -14.72 -13.04
CA LYS A 55 3.00 -16.17 -13.00
C LYS A 55 4.42 -16.45 -13.49
N SER A 56 4.84 -15.83 -14.59
CA SER A 56 6.19 -15.98 -15.13
C SER A 56 7.24 -15.40 -14.18
N LEU A 57 6.94 -14.26 -13.57
CA LEU A 57 7.87 -13.53 -12.71
C LEU A 57 8.16 -14.25 -11.39
N LEU A 58 7.13 -14.84 -10.76
CA LEU A 58 7.25 -15.46 -9.44
C LEU A 58 7.24 -16.99 -9.47
N GLY A 59 6.89 -17.59 -10.60
CA GLY A 59 6.61 -19.01 -10.74
C GLY A 59 5.14 -19.33 -10.43
N GLU A 60 4.45 -19.95 -11.39
CA GLU A 60 3.03 -20.30 -11.28
C GLU A 60 2.72 -21.17 -10.06
N GLN A 61 3.64 -22.07 -9.70
CA GLN A 61 3.56 -22.96 -8.55
C GLN A 61 3.49 -22.25 -7.19
N GLN A 62 3.82 -20.95 -7.14
CA GLN A 62 3.71 -20.17 -5.92
C GLN A 62 2.28 -19.75 -5.60
N PHE A 63 1.45 -19.62 -6.63
CA PHE A 63 0.08 -19.15 -6.45
C PHE A 63 -0.90 -20.30 -6.23
N THR A 64 -2.10 -19.96 -5.77
CA THR A 64 -3.18 -20.95 -5.70
C THR A 64 -3.62 -21.40 -7.09
N PRO A 65 -4.26 -22.58 -7.23
CA PRO A 65 -4.79 -23.05 -8.52
C PRO A 65 -5.82 -22.11 -9.15
N PHE A 66 -6.38 -21.18 -8.37
CA PHE A 66 -7.40 -20.21 -8.79
C PHE A 66 -6.84 -18.79 -8.87
N PHE A 67 -5.52 -18.64 -9.07
CA PHE A 67 -4.91 -17.34 -9.27
C PHE A 67 -5.59 -16.58 -10.40
N GLY A 68 -6.03 -15.37 -10.10
CA GLY A 68 -6.62 -14.46 -11.08
C GLY A 68 -6.79 -13.06 -10.53
N LEU A 69 -6.97 -12.12 -11.45
CA LEU A 69 -7.27 -10.73 -11.18
C LEU A 69 -8.75 -10.46 -11.45
N GLU A 70 -9.42 -9.85 -10.48
CA GLU A 70 -10.79 -9.35 -10.67
C GLU A 70 -10.79 -8.14 -11.61
N ARG A 71 -9.78 -7.27 -11.46
CA ARG A 71 -9.65 -6.04 -12.26
C ARG A 71 -8.22 -5.54 -12.21
N ALA A 72 -7.75 -4.92 -13.29
CA ALA A 72 -6.54 -4.13 -13.30
C ALA A 72 -6.73 -2.87 -14.15
N GLN A 73 -6.19 -1.74 -13.68
CA GLN A 73 -6.28 -0.47 -14.39
C GLN A 73 -5.17 0.49 -13.99
N ARG A 74 -4.86 1.45 -14.86
CA ARG A 74 -4.03 2.61 -14.48
C ARG A 74 -4.84 3.67 -13.75
N GLY A 75 -4.15 4.48 -12.95
CA GLY A 75 -4.73 5.65 -12.31
C GLY A 75 -5.30 6.65 -13.34
N PRO A 76 -6.30 7.46 -12.95
CA PRO A 76 -7.06 8.33 -13.86
C PRO A 76 -6.27 9.54 -14.38
N ALA A 77 -4.96 9.61 -14.17
CA ALA A 77 -4.15 10.74 -14.59
C ALA A 77 -3.99 10.79 -16.13
N LYS A 78 -3.83 12.01 -16.66
CA LYS A 78 -3.42 12.23 -18.05
C LYS A 78 -2.12 11.49 -18.33
N LEU A 79 -1.94 11.06 -19.58
CA LEU A 79 -0.71 10.40 -20.00
C LEU A 79 0.48 11.32 -19.67
N PRO A 80 1.51 10.82 -18.97
CA PRO A 80 2.67 11.61 -18.62
C PRO A 80 3.42 12.05 -19.89
N ALA A 81 4.01 13.25 -19.83
CA ALA A 81 4.95 13.70 -20.87
C ALA A 81 6.20 12.80 -20.89
N SER A 82 6.91 12.77 -22.02
CA SER A 82 8.17 12.03 -22.13
C SER A 82 9.13 12.40 -21.00
N GLY A 83 9.74 11.40 -20.36
CA GLY A 83 10.64 11.57 -19.22
C GLY A 83 9.98 11.76 -17.85
N ARG A 84 8.64 11.84 -17.76
CA ARG A 84 7.93 11.78 -16.47
C ARG A 84 7.66 10.31 -16.07
N PRO A 85 7.53 10.01 -14.76
CA PRO A 85 7.24 8.65 -14.32
C PRO A 85 5.93 8.11 -14.91
N PRO A 86 5.85 6.80 -15.24
CA PRO A 86 4.61 6.15 -15.66
C PRO A 86 3.51 6.26 -14.60
N ARG A 87 2.24 6.25 -15.02
CA ARG A 87 1.11 6.27 -14.09
C ARG A 87 1.08 4.98 -13.26
N PRO A 88 0.77 5.08 -11.95
CA PRO A 88 0.53 3.92 -11.12
C PRO A 88 -0.55 3.01 -11.71
N GLY A 89 -0.27 1.71 -11.72
CA GLY A 89 -1.25 0.66 -11.94
C GLY A 89 -1.86 0.21 -10.62
N VAL A 90 -3.10 -0.25 -10.65
CA VAL A 90 -3.77 -0.90 -9.52
C VAL A 90 -4.42 -2.18 -10.04
N ALA A 91 -4.05 -3.30 -9.42
CA ALA A 91 -4.65 -4.61 -9.69
C ALA A 91 -5.36 -5.11 -8.43
N LYS A 92 -6.57 -5.66 -8.58
CA LYS A 92 -7.32 -6.33 -7.52
C LYS A 92 -7.29 -7.82 -7.80
N LEU A 93 -6.67 -8.58 -6.89
CA LEU A 93 -6.62 -10.03 -6.97
C LEU A 93 -7.94 -10.64 -6.50
N LEU A 94 -8.27 -11.80 -7.04
CA LEU A 94 -9.47 -12.56 -6.66
C LEU A 94 -9.40 -13.01 -5.18
N HIS A 95 -8.22 -13.45 -4.74
CA HIS A 95 -8.01 -13.98 -3.39
C HIS A 95 -6.89 -13.27 -2.64
N TYR A 96 -7.12 -12.99 -1.35
CA TYR A 96 -6.14 -12.32 -0.49
C TYR A 96 -4.86 -13.17 -0.29
N LYS A 97 -4.96 -14.50 -0.36
CA LYS A 97 -3.82 -15.40 -0.22
C LYS A 97 -2.78 -15.18 -1.30
N ASP A 98 -3.23 -15.12 -2.56
CA ASP A 98 -2.35 -14.83 -3.70
C ASP A 98 -1.76 -13.43 -3.61
N ARG A 99 -2.52 -12.47 -3.06
CA ARG A 99 -2.04 -11.10 -2.79
C ARG A 99 -0.90 -11.11 -1.78
N ASP A 100 -1.07 -11.84 -0.68
CA ASP A 100 -0.06 -11.92 0.37
C ASP A 100 1.21 -12.63 -0.12
N ILE A 101 1.05 -13.73 -0.88
CA ILE A 101 2.16 -14.44 -1.53
C ILE A 101 2.90 -13.49 -2.47
N LEU A 102 2.19 -12.82 -3.38
CA LEU A 102 2.76 -11.84 -4.31
C LEU A 102 3.61 -10.80 -3.56
N LEU A 103 3.03 -10.12 -2.57
CA LEU A 103 3.71 -9.06 -1.83
C LEU A 103 4.86 -9.56 -0.96
N GLN A 104 4.79 -10.80 -0.47
CA GLN A 104 5.93 -11.43 0.21
C GLN A 104 7.07 -11.67 -0.78
N ARG A 105 6.79 -12.29 -1.93
CA ARG A 105 7.79 -12.58 -2.95
C ARG A 105 8.42 -11.33 -3.53
N VAL A 106 7.65 -10.28 -3.78
CA VAL A 106 8.18 -8.97 -4.19
C VAL A 106 9.18 -8.42 -3.16
N ARG A 107 8.92 -8.60 -1.86
CA ARG A 107 9.84 -8.15 -0.81
C ARG A 107 11.12 -8.98 -0.74
N GLU A 108 11.03 -10.28 -1.00
CA GLU A 108 12.17 -11.21 -0.99
C GLU A 108 13.05 -11.04 -2.25
N ALA A 109 12.43 -10.93 -3.42
CA ALA A 109 13.14 -10.82 -4.71
C ALA A 109 13.70 -9.42 -4.98
N GLY A 110 13.11 -8.38 -4.38
CA GLY A 110 13.46 -7.00 -4.65
C GLY A 110 12.75 -6.45 -5.90
N PRO A 111 13.27 -5.38 -6.50
CA PRO A 111 12.63 -4.73 -7.64
C PRO A 111 12.73 -5.56 -8.93
N PHE A 112 11.68 -5.53 -9.74
CA PHE A 112 11.65 -6.22 -11.02
C PHE A 112 11.98 -5.26 -12.16
N GLU A 113 12.50 -5.79 -13.26
CA GLU A 113 12.77 -5.00 -14.46
C GLU A 113 11.83 -5.41 -15.60
N VAL A 114 11.17 -4.41 -16.20
CA VAL A 114 10.34 -4.56 -17.39
C VAL A 114 10.79 -3.50 -18.38
N GLU A 115 11.27 -3.89 -19.56
CA GLU A 115 11.75 -2.96 -20.60
C GLU A 115 12.78 -1.94 -20.05
N ASN A 116 13.76 -2.41 -19.27
CA ASN A 116 14.75 -1.58 -18.57
C ASN A 116 14.17 -0.57 -17.55
N SER A 117 12.90 -0.73 -17.18
CA SER A 117 12.23 0.09 -16.16
C SER A 117 12.01 -0.71 -14.89
N ARG A 118 12.33 -0.08 -13.75
CA ARG A 118 12.16 -0.67 -12.43
C ARG A 118 10.70 -0.66 -12.01
N VAL A 119 10.11 -1.84 -11.87
CA VAL A 119 8.74 -2.05 -11.41
C VAL A 119 8.73 -2.48 -9.94
N ASN A 120 7.97 -1.76 -9.12
CA ASN A 120 7.78 -2.06 -7.71
C ASN A 120 6.30 -2.32 -7.43
N MET A 121 6.00 -3.24 -6.51
CA MET A 121 4.63 -3.56 -6.11
C MET A 121 4.45 -3.35 -4.60
N PHE A 122 3.33 -2.75 -4.24
CA PHE A 122 3.00 -2.40 -2.86
C PHE A 122 1.56 -2.81 -2.51
N PRO A 123 1.26 -3.04 -1.22
CA PRO A 123 -0.13 -3.19 -0.79
C PRO A 123 -0.97 -1.96 -1.20
N GLY A 124 -2.22 -2.19 -1.60
CA GLY A 124 -3.21 -1.13 -1.73
C GLY A 124 -3.58 -0.56 -0.36
N TYR A 125 -3.49 0.77 -0.23
CA TYR A 125 -3.87 1.49 0.98
C TYR A 125 -4.89 2.58 0.66
N THR A 126 -5.68 2.98 1.66
CA THR A 126 -6.53 4.18 1.56
C THR A 126 -5.64 5.43 1.53
N VAL A 127 -6.22 6.54 1.07
CA VAL A 127 -5.50 7.83 1.01
C VAL A 127 -5.02 8.23 2.41
N GLU A 128 -5.87 8.08 3.42
CA GLU A 128 -5.56 8.42 4.81
C GLU A 128 -4.43 7.55 5.37
N VAL A 129 -4.46 6.24 5.10
CA VAL A 129 -3.39 5.34 5.50
C VAL A 129 -2.08 5.66 4.79
N GLN A 130 -2.15 5.99 3.50
CA GLN A 130 -0.95 6.35 2.74
C GLN A 130 -0.36 7.67 3.25
N ALA A 131 -1.19 8.66 3.57
CA ALA A 131 -0.77 9.93 4.15
C ALA A 131 -0.10 9.74 5.52
N LYS A 132 -0.74 8.99 6.43
CA LYS A 132 -0.18 8.68 7.77
C LYS A 132 1.07 7.81 7.68
N GLY A 133 0.95 6.69 6.97
CA GLY A 133 1.97 5.66 6.82
C GLY A 133 3.23 6.11 6.08
N GLY A 134 3.05 6.94 5.05
CA GLY A 134 4.13 7.44 4.20
C GLY A 134 4.65 8.82 4.60
N GLY A 135 3.74 9.78 4.78
CA GLY A 135 4.08 11.17 5.06
C GLY A 135 4.42 11.43 6.53
N SER A 136 3.50 11.11 7.44
CA SER A 136 3.69 11.45 8.85
C SER A 136 4.88 10.74 9.48
N TYR A 137 5.08 9.46 9.19
CA TYR A 137 6.20 8.68 9.73
C TYR A 137 7.52 8.83 8.97
N LEU A 138 7.60 9.67 7.93
CA LEU A 138 8.80 9.75 7.08
C LEU A 138 10.06 10.05 7.89
N GLU A 139 9.98 11.07 8.73
CA GLU A 139 11.10 11.53 9.55
C GLU A 139 11.47 10.51 10.63
N VAL A 140 10.49 9.95 11.32
CA VAL A 140 10.73 8.90 12.31
C VAL A 140 11.35 7.67 11.67
N LYS A 141 10.88 7.24 10.50
CA LYS A 141 11.50 6.13 9.75
C LYS A 141 12.91 6.45 9.30
N ARG A 142 13.24 7.71 9.03
CA ARG A 142 14.62 8.14 8.71
C ARG A 142 15.52 7.96 9.93
N LEU A 143 15.13 8.53 11.06
CA LEU A 143 15.85 8.41 12.34
C LEU A 143 16.03 6.94 12.77
N LEU A 144 14.96 6.13 12.69
CA LEU A 144 15.05 4.71 13.04
C LEU A 144 16.02 3.93 12.15
N ARG A 145 16.16 4.30 10.86
CA ARG A 145 17.14 3.69 9.95
C ARG A 145 18.56 4.11 10.29
N GLU A 146 18.76 5.37 10.65
CA GLU A 146 20.08 5.92 11.01
C GLU A 146 20.63 5.28 12.29
N GLU A 147 19.74 5.03 13.26
CA GLU A 147 20.05 4.37 14.52
C GLU A 147 20.02 2.82 14.42
N GLY A 148 19.77 2.26 13.24
CA GLY A 148 19.77 0.80 13.02
C GLY A 148 18.63 0.04 13.72
N ILE A 149 17.53 0.71 14.06
CA ILE A 149 16.41 0.12 14.79
C ILE A 149 15.40 -0.51 13.83
N CYS A 150 15.03 -1.75 14.09
CA CYS A 150 14.04 -2.46 13.31
C CYS A 150 12.62 -1.91 13.57
N TYR A 151 11.88 -1.63 12.49
CA TYR A 151 10.49 -1.22 12.57
C TYR A 151 9.63 -1.86 11.48
N ALA A 152 8.31 -1.89 11.71
CA ALA A 152 7.32 -2.33 10.76
C ALA A 152 6.10 -1.41 10.80
N LEU A 153 5.49 -1.14 9.65
CA LEU A 153 4.21 -0.42 9.59
C LEU A 153 3.07 -1.45 9.55
N LEU A 154 2.23 -1.46 10.56
CA LEU A 154 1.04 -2.30 10.64
C LEU A 154 -0.18 -1.55 10.11
N PHE A 155 -1.13 -2.30 9.56
CA PHE A 155 -2.42 -1.75 9.16
C PHE A 155 -3.23 -1.25 10.38
N PRO A 156 -4.02 -0.16 10.27
CA PRO A 156 -4.09 0.74 9.12
C PRO A 156 -2.84 1.63 9.03
N SER A 157 -2.30 2.17 10.11
CA SER A 157 -1.06 2.97 10.09
C SER A 157 -0.40 3.02 11.47
N LYS A 158 -0.05 1.86 12.03
CA LYS A 158 0.61 1.78 13.34
C LYS A 158 2.07 1.43 13.17
N LEU A 159 2.97 2.34 13.53
CA LEU A 159 4.41 2.07 13.46
C LEU A 159 4.82 1.23 14.66
N LYS A 160 5.17 -0.04 14.41
CA LYS A 160 5.77 -0.97 15.37
C LYS A 160 7.28 -0.76 15.36
N ILE A 161 7.87 -0.43 16.50
CA ILE A 161 9.31 -0.23 16.68
C ILE A 161 9.81 -1.31 17.64
N MET A 162 10.93 -1.96 17.30
CA MET A 162 11.57 -2.99 18.13
C MET A 162 12.88 -2.43 18.66
N TRP A 163 12.90 -2.02 19.92
CA TRP A 163 14.03 -1.40 20.60
C TRP A 163 14.36 -2.18 21.88
N GLU A 164 15.62 -2.58 22.08
CA GLU A 164 16.08 -3.31 23.28
C GLU A 164 15.19 -4.50 23.69
N GLY A 165 14.72 -5.29 22.71
CA GLY A 165 13.85 -6.44 22.97
C GLY A 165 12.40 -6.08 23.36
N ARG A 166 12.05 -4.78 23.40
CA ARG A 166 10.68 -4.29 23.63
C ARG A 166 10.04 -3.85 22.32
N THR A 167 8.72 -4.03 22.26
CA THR A 167 7.91 -3.57 21.13
C THR A 167 7.15 -2.31 21.53
N HIS A 168 7.36 -1.22 20.78
CA HIS A 168 6.63 0.03 20.93
C HIS A 168 5.69 0.26 19.73
N PHE A 169 4.55 0.90 19.96
CA PHE A 169 3.58 1.23 18.92
C PHE A 169 3.32 2.73 18.90
N CYS A 170 3.46 3.36 17.74
CA CYS A 170 3.11 4.74 17.51
C CYS A 170 1.92 4.82 16.54
N GLN A 171 0.87 5.57 16.92
CA GLN A 171 -0.36 5.76 16.11
C GLN A 171 -0.56 7.24 15.69
N THR A 172 0.21 8.15 16.27
CA THR A 172 0.16 9.59 16.00
C THR A 172 1.52 10.17 16.30
N LEU A 173 2.08 10.94 15.37
CA LEU A 173 3.18 11.84 15.70
C LEU A 173 2.56 13.16 16.11
N ARG A 174 2.35 13.36 17.41
CA ARG A 174 2.27 14.72 17.91
C ARG A 174 3.71 15.22 17.98
N LYS A 175 3.98 16.41 17.42
CA LYS A 175 5.28 17.08 17.50
C LYS A 175 5.86 17.17 18.93
N HIS A 176 5.02 17.00 19.95
CA HIS A 176 5.39 17.03 21.37
C HIS A 176 5.91 15.71 21.95
N ASP A 177 5.84 14.58 21.24
CA ASP A 177 6.19 13.26 21.81
C ASP A 177 7.69 12.89 21.63
N LEU A 178 8.51 13.81 21.12
CA LEU A 178 9.95 13.63 20.86
C LEU A 178 10.82 14.66 21.62
N ALA A 179 10.29 15.27 22.69
CA ALA A 179 11.01 16.20 23.57
C ALA A 179 11.14 15.60 24.98
#